data_AF-A0A6V8P386-F1
#
_entry.id   AF-A0A6V8P386-F1
#
_cell.length_a   1.000
_cell.length_b   1.000
_cell.length_c   1.000
_cell.angle_alpha   90.00
_cell.angle_beta   90.00
_cell.angle_gamma   90.00
#
_symmetry.space_group_name_H-M   'P 1'
#
loop_
_entity.id
_entity.type
_entity.pdbx_description
1 polymer ?
#
loop_
_entity_poly.entity_id
_entity_poly.type
_entity_poly.pdbx_seq_one_letter_code
_entity_poly.pdbx_strand_id
1 'polypeptide(L)' 'MDLRSKIRSIPDFPKKGIVFRDITPLLLDKDAFRYAVDQIVEHYKDRQVTSIFGAEARGFIFGAAVA' A
#
# COMPACT_ATOMS: atom_id res chain seq x y z
N MET A 1 -12.27 7.10 -1.54
CA MET A 1 -12.62 5.68 -1.39
C MET A 1 -12.19 5.22 -0.01
N ASP A 2 -12.96 4.38 0.69
CA ASP A 2 -12.52 3.81 1.96
C ASP A 2 -11.55 2.63 1.74
N LEU A 3 -10.25 2.92 1.70
CA LEU A 3 -9.20 1.91 1.58
C LEU A 3 -9.10 0.99 2.80
N ARG A 4 -9.53 1.43 3.99
CA ARG A 4 -9.44 0.60 5.20
C ARG A 4 -10.36 -0.62 5.11
N SER A 5 -11.52 -0.47 4.46
CA SER A 5 -12.42 -1.60 4.16
C SER A 5 -11.77 -2.70 3.30
N LYS A 6 -10.68 -2.40 2.59
CA LYS A 6 -9.93 -3.32 1.73
C LYS A 6 -8.71 -3.93 2.42
N ILE A 7 -8.51 -3.67 3.71
CA ILE A 7 -7.42 -4.24 4.50
C ILE A 7 -7.99 -5.23 5.51
N ARG A 8 -7.56 -6.48 5.42
CA ARG A 8 -7.96 -7.53 6.35
C ARG A 8 -7.10 -7.47 7.61
N SER A 9 -7.72 -7.70 8.76
CA SER A 9 -7.02 -7.85 10.04
C SER A 9 -6.96 -9.34 10.38
N ILE A 10 -5.75 -9.86 10.59
CA ILE A 10 -5.50 -11.27 10.93
C ILE A 10 -4.90 -11.28 12.34
N PRO A 11 -5.67 -11.62 13.38
CA PRO A 11 -5.12 -11.74 14.73
C PRO A 11 -4.15 -12.91 14.82
N ASP A 12 -3.19 -12.79 15.73
CA ASP A 12 -2.19 -13.79 16.10
C ASP A 12 -1.29 -14.31 14.95
N PHE A 13 -1.03 -13.46 13.94
CA PHE A 13 -0.14 -13.79 12.82
C PHE A 13 1.05 -12.80 12.71
N PRO A 14 2.29 -13.28 12.44
CA PRO A 14 2.71 -14.68 12.37
C PRO A 14 2.91 -15.33 13.76
N LYS A 15 2.72 -14.56 14.83
CA LYS A 15 2.85 -14.99 16.22
C LYS A 15 1.72 -14.39 17.06
N LYS A 16 1.39 -15.04 18.17
CA LYS A 16 0.38 -14.60 19.13
C LYS A 16 0.64 -13.15 19.60
N GLY A 17 -0.42 -12.36 19.69
CA GLY A 17 -0.40 -10.95 20.10
C GLY A 17 -0.22 -9.96 18.94
N ILE A 18 0.00 -10.42 17.71
CA ILE A 18 0.17 -9.55 16.53
C ILE A 18 -1.13 -9.51 15.71
N VAL A 19 -1.63 -8.32 15.38
CA VAL A 19 -2.69 -8.16 14.37
C VAL A 19 -2.04 -7.80 13.04
N PHE A 20 -1.88 -8.80 12.17
CA PHE A 20 -1.33 -8.58 10.85
C PHE A 20 -2.35 -7.87 9.95
N ARG A 21 -1.90 -6.82 9.26
CA ARG A 21 -2.70 -6.07 8.29
C ARG A 21 -2.39 -6.61 6.90
N ASP A 22 -3.27 -7.45 6.40
CA ASP A 22 -3.18 -8.02 5.08
C ASP A 22 -3.76 -7.07 4.04
N ILE A 23 -2.87 -6.53 3.21
CA ILE A 23 -3.18 -5.58 2.12
C ILE A 23 -3.53 -6.30 0.80
N THR A 24 -3.42 -7.63 0.74
CA THR A 24 -3.67 -8.40 -0.49
C THR A 24 -5.03 -8.11 -1.13
N PRO A 25 -6.15 -7.95 -0.37
CA PRO A 25 -7.43 -7.60 -0.98
C PRO A 25 -7.45 -6.23 -1.65
N LEU A 26 -6.72 -5.24 -1.11
CA LEU A 26 -6.53 -3.93 -1.75
C LEU A 26 -5.73 -4.08 -3.04
N LEU A 27 -4.67 -4.89 -3.05
CA LEU A 27 -3.83 -5.11 -4.23
C LEU A 27 -4.57 -5.83 -5.36
N LEU A 28 -5.51 -6.71 -5.04
CA LEU A 28 -6.33 -7.43 -6.03
C LEU A 28 -7.50 -6.60 -6.58
N ASP A 29 -7.86 -5.51 -5.91
CA ASP A 29 -8.89 -4.58 -6.37
C ASP A 29 -8.26 -3.47 -7.22
N LYS A 30 -8.47 -3.55 -8.54
CA LYS A 30 -7.88 -2.63 -9.52
C LYS A 30 -8.14 -1.15 -9.19
N ASP A 31 -9.34 -0.83 -8.69
CA ASP A 31 -9.77 0.54 -8.48
C ASP A 31 -9.23 1.04 -7.14
N ALA A 32 -9.17 0.17 -6.12
CA ALA A 32 -8.55 0.49 -4.85
C ALA A 32 -7.03 0.65 -4.96
N PHE A 33 -6.35 -0.22 -5.71
CA PHE A 33 -4.92 -0.12 -5.93
C PHE A 33 -4.55 1.16 -6.68
N ARG A 34 -5.23 1.44 -7.81
CA ARG A 34 -5.03 2.71 -8.55
C ARG A 34 -5.28 3.91 -7.64
N TYR A 35 -6.40 3.93 -6.93
CA TYR A 35 -6.72 5.03 -6.02
C TYR A 35 -5.64 5.23 -4.95
N ALA A 36 -5.12 4.15 -4.35
CA ALA A 36 -4.05 4.24 -3.36
C ALA A 36 -2.76 4.83 -3.93
N VAL A 37 -2.36 4.41 -5.14
CA VAL A 37 -1.19 4.96 -5.85
C VAL A 37 -1.40 6.44 -6.16
N ASP A 38 -2.56 6.81 -6.70
CA ASP A 38 -2.89 8.20 -7.02
C ASP A 38 -2.82 9.11 -5.78
N GLN A 39 -3.28 8.62 -4.61
CA GLN A 39 -3.15 9.39 -3.36
C GLN A 39 -1.70 9.62 -2.95
N ILE A 40 -0.80 8.67 -3.21
CA ILE A 40 0.63 8.83 -2.93
C ILE A 40 1.22 9.86 -3.91
N VAL A 41 0.98 9.69 -5.22
CA VAL A 41 1.49 10.61 -6.26
C VAL A 41 1.02 12.04 -6.00
N GLU A 42 -0.27 12.23 -5.74
CA GLU A 42 -0.88 13.54 -5.48
C GLU A 42 -0.23 14.25 -4.28
N HIS A 43 0.16 13.50 -3.24
CA HIS A 43 0.82 14.08 -2.06
C HIS A 43 2.22 14.65 -2.38
N TYR A 44 2.92 14.09 -3.38
CA TYR A 44 4.30 14.43 -3.72
C TYR A 44 4.44 15.20 -5.04
N LYS A 45 3.35 15.42 -5.80
CA LYS A 45 3.38 16.00 -7.16
C LYS A 45 4.17 17.32 -7.28
N ASP A 46 4.10 18.19 -6.28
CA ASP A 46 4.73 19.52 -6.29
C ASP A 46 6.08 19.55 -5.54
N ARG A 47 6.60 18.38 -5.14
CA ARG A 47 7.78 18.28 -4.27
C ARG A 47 9.08 17.93 -5.00
N GLN A 48 9.06 17.88 -6.33
CA GLN A 48 10.23 17.57 -7.16
C GLN A 48 10.96 16.30 -6.70
N VAL A 49 10.22 15.23 -6.42
CA VAL A 49 10.80 13.93 -6.04
C VAL A 49 11.56 13.36 -7.24
N THR A 50 12.84 13.07 -7.05
CA THR A 50 13.72 12.55 -8.11
C THR A 50 14.00 11.05 -7.98
N SER A 51 13.62 10.43 -6.87
CA SER A 51 13.87 9.01 -6.59
C SER A 51 12.87 8.45 -5.60
N ILE A 52 12.49 7.19 -5.79
CA ILE A 52 11.60 6.44 -4.89
C ILE A 52 12.29 5.14 -4.49
N PHE A 53 12.39 4.89 -3.19
CA PHE A 53 12.98 3.68 -2.64
C PHE A 53 11.88 2.79 -2.05
N GLY A 54 11.63 1.65 -2.70
CA GLY A 54 10.77 0.60 -2.16
C GLY A 54 11.57 -0.35 -1.27
N ALA A 55 11.19 -0.51 -0.01
CA ALA A 55 11.77 -1.55 0.85
C ALA A 55 11.17 -2.93 0.52
N GLU A 56 12.02 -3.95 0.51
CA GLU A 56 11.64 -5.31 0.11
C GLU A 56 10.51 -5.94 0.96
N ALA A 57 9.77 -6.93 0.47
CA ALA A 57 9.35 -7.09 -0.93
C ALA A 57 8.05 -6.33 -1.22
N ARG A 58 7.21 -6.12 -0.18
CA ARG A 58 5.89 -5.49 -0.30
C ARG A 58 5.98 -4.01 -0.69
N GLY A 59 7.05 -3.32 -0.30
CA GLY A 59 7.27 -1.93 -0.69
C GLY A 59 7.57 -1.77 -2.18
N PHE A 60 8.02 -2.81 -2.88
CA PHE A 60 8.23 -2.76 -4.33
C PHE A 60 6.91 -2.55 -5.09
N ILE A 61 5.81 -3.09 -4.60
CA ILE A 61 4.51 -3.05 -5.30
C ILE A 61 4.03 -1.60 -5.45
N PHE A 62 4.08 -0.82 -4.36
CA PHE A 62 3.72 0.60 -4.41
C PHE A 62 4.87 1.45 -4.94
N GLY A 63 6.10 1.19 -4.50
CA GLY A 63 7.28 1.95 -4.90
C GLY A 63 7.45 1.99 -6.42
N ALA A 64 7.32 0.84 -7.09
CA ALA A 64 7.41 0.76 -8.54
C ALA A 64 6.20 1.34 -9.29
N ALA A 65 5.01 1.37 -8.66
CA ALA A 65 3.82 1.96 -9.26
C ALA A 65 3.80 3.50 -9.15
N VAL A 66 4.48 4.07 -8.16
CA VAL A 66 4.56 5.52 -7.92
C VAL A 66 5.74 6.15 -8.68
N ALA A 67 6.81 5.39 -8.93
CA ALA A 67 8.04 5.86 -9.58
C ALA A 67 7.87 6.09 -11.09
#